data_AF-A0A852VDY1-F1
#
_entry.id   AF-A0A852VDY1-F1
#
_cell.length_a   1.000
_cell.length_b   1.000
_cell.length_c   1.000
_cell.angle_alpha   90.00
_cell.angle_beta   90.00
_cell.angle_gamma   90.00
#
_symmetry.space_group_name_H-M   'P 1'
#
loop_
_entity.id
_entity.type
_entity.pdbx_description
1 polymer ?
#
loop_
_entity_poly.entity_id
_entity_poly.type
_entity_poly.pdbx_seq_one_letter_code
_entity_poly.pdbx_strand_id
1 'polypeptide(L)'
;MQTIAPRFGWQAMFFVGVGVTLVIVVLAAVAPESAAWRLHRTPSLGKIFGTLFQHLGVFGYLLLLMAAITCLSHGTQDLYPDFLKTLPWMNGVTVLGMRATFGVPVIYNIGAIIGAIVVGAMSERIGRRYAVMAALGVCLLAMPMWAFGGSVLAIVVGSYLMQSGVQGAFGVIPAHLNELAPDAIRGLFPGFVYQLGVLFASPVLPLQNLLRSRFGYPWALCSFETLVIVSLLLIFWFGPEKRGRSFVTGHRAEATEEVSSRDNVALR
;
A
#
# COMPACT_ATOMS: atom_id res chain seq x y z
N MET A 1 -13.19 20.62 18.51
CA MET A 1 -13.03 21.69 17.51
C MET A 1 -13.14 21.09 16.12
N GLN A 2 -14.18 21.41 15.35
CA GLN A 2 -14.23 21.14 13.91
C GLN A 2 -13.97 22.47 13.20
N THR A 3 -12.80 22.63 12.60
CA THR A 3 -12.32 23.94 12.12
C THR A 3 -12.77 24.27 10.69
N ILE A 4 -13.05 23.26 9.86
CA ILE A 4 -13.37 23.45 8.43
C ILE A 4 -14.88 23.25 8.16
N ALA A 5 -15.45 22.10 8.55
CA ALA A 5 -16.90 21.91 8.63
C ALA A 5 -17.36 22.27 10.06
N PRO A 6 -18.32 23.18 10.29
CA PRO A 6 -19.40 23.59 9.39
C PRO A 6 -19.24 24.99 8.76
N ARG A 7 -18.14 25.71 9.03
CA ARG A 7 -18.04 27.14 8.71
C ARG A 7 -17.80 27.45 7.23
N PHE A 8 -17.08 26.59 6.51
CA PHE A 8 -16.69 26.83 5.10
C PHE A 8 -17.18 25.73 4.13
N GLY A 9 -17.95 24.77 4.62
CA GLY A 9 -18.43 23.64 3.82
C GLY A 9 -17.33 22.64 3.43
N TRP A 10 -17.71 21.66 2.63
CA TRP A 10 -16.80 20.62 2.13
C TRP A 10 -15.89 21.14 1.00
N GLN A 11 -16.31 22.20 0.30
CA GLN A 11 -15.57 22.81 -0.82
C GLN A 11 -14.23 23.41 -0.39
N ALA A 12 -14.15 23.94 0.83
CA ALA A 12 -12.93 24.50 1.38
C ALA A 12 -11.76 23.48 1.41
N MET A 13 -12.07 22.18 1.48
CA MET A 13 -11.05 21.13 1.47
C MET A 13 -10.27 21.09 0.14
N PHE A 14 -10.88 21.46 -0.99
CA PHE A 14 -10.19 21.52 -2.29
C PHE A 14 -9.15 22.65 -2.34
N PHE A 15 -9.49 23.82 -1.79
CA PHE A 15 -8.60 24.99 -1.81
C PHE A 15 -7.37 24.80 -0.92
N VAL A 16 -7.51 24.10 0.22
CA VAL A 16 -6.35 23.71 1.05
C VAL A 16 -5.40 22.81 0.25
N GLY A 17 -5.93 21.90 -0.58
CA GLY A 17 -5.14 21.02 -1.43
C GLY A 17 -4.33 21.77 -2.51
N VAL A 18 -4.83 22.90 -3.03
CA VAL A 18 -4.13 23.71 -4.05
C VAL A 18 -2.77 24.19 -3.52
N GLY A 19 -2.73 24.69 -2.29
CA GLY A 19 -1.49 25.17 -1.68
C GLY A 19 -0.41 24.08 -1.60
N VAL A 20 -0.79 22.89 -1.13
CA VAL A 20 0.13 21.73 -1.05
C VAL A 20 0.58 21.29 -2.44
N THR A 21 -0.33 21.32 -3.43
CA THR A 21 -0.04 20.91 -4.81
C THR A 21 1.01 21.83 -5.45
N LEU A 22 0.89 23.15 -5.26
CA LEU A 22 1.87 24.10 -5.77
C LEU A 22 3.27 23.85 -5.22
N VAL A 23 3.38 23.56 -3.92
CA VAL A 23 4.66 23.20 -3.28
C VAL A 23 5.24 21.93 -3.91
N ILE A 24 4.44 20.89 -4.11
CA ILE A 24 4.89 19.63 -4.75
C ILE A 24 5.37 19.88 -6.18
N VAL A 25 4.65 20.68 -6.97
CA VAL A 25 5.03 21.00 -8.36
C VAL A 25 6.37 21.74 -8.41
N VAL A 26 6.58 22.73 -7.54
CA VAL A 26 7.85 23.46 -7.47
C VAL A 26 9.00 22.54 -7.06
N LEU A 27 8.80 21.70 -6.03
CA LEU A 27 9.81 20.74 -5.59
C LEU A 27 10.15 19.73 -6.69
N ALA A 28 9.15 19.21 -7.40
CA ALA A 28 9.34 18.28 -8.51
C ALA A 28 10.06 18.92 -9.70
N ALA A 29 9.78 20.20 -10.01
CA ALA A 29 10.42 20.91 -11.11
C ALA A 29 11.90 21.22 -10.86
N VAL A 30 12.30 21.37 -9.59
CA VAL A 30 13.69 21.68 -9.19
C VAL A 30 14.50 20.42 -8.86
N ALA A 31 13.84 19.29 -8.59
CA ALA A 31 14.50 18.04 -8.22
C ALA A 31 15.37 17.49 -9.39
N PRO A 32 16.67 17.21 -9.16
CA PRO A 32 17.51 16.62 -10.18
C PRO A 32 17.09 15.19 -10.49
N GLU A 33 17.21 14.79 -11.76
CA GLU A 33 16.94 13.41 -12.18
C GLU A 33 17.91 12.42 -11.53
N SER A 34 17.39 11.27 -11.08
CA SER A 34 18.22 10.24 -10.44
C SER A 34 19.24 9.63 -11.43
N ALA A 35 20.45 9.31 -10.93
CA ALA A 35 21.48 8.65 -11.74
C ALA A 35 21.00 7.33 -12.35
N ALA A 36 20.22 6.55 -11.60
CA ALA A 36 19.63 5.29 -12.07
C ALA A 36 18.72 5.48 -13.29
N TRP A 37 17.93 6.56 -13.31
CA TRP A 37 17.07 6.91 -14.45
C TRP A 37 17.88 7.32 -15.69
N ARG A 38 18.95 8.09 -15.51
CA ARG A 38 19.84 8.49 -16.61
C ARG A 38 20.53 7.29 -17.25
N LEU A 39 20.92 6.29 -16.46
CA LEU A 39 21.57 5.06 -16.91
C LEU A 39 20.62 4.08 -17.61
N HIS A 40 19.36 3.99 -17.20
CA HIS A 40 18.40 2.98 -17.68
C HIS A 40 17.24 3.58 -18.48
N ARG A 41 17.47 4.69 -19.19
CA ARG A 41 16.43 5.33 -19.99
C ARG A 41 15.99 4.40 -21.14
N THR A 42 14.90 3.67 -20.93
CA THR A 42 14.32 2.79 -21.95
C THR A 42 13.70 3.65 -23.06
N PRO A 43 14.20 3.58 -24.31
CA PRO A 43 13.88 4.59 -25.32
C PRO A 43 12.52 4.40 -26.03
N SER A 44 11.78 3.30 -25.78
CA SER A 44 10.47 3.11 -26.41
C SER A 44 9.49 2.26 -25.59
N LEU A 45 8.19 2.57 -25.71
CA LEU A 45 7.09 1.80 -25.12
C LEU A 45 7.08 0.34 -25.61
N GLY A 46 7.48 0.09 -26.87
CA GLY A 46 7.56 -1.26 -27.41
C GLY A 46 8.57 -2.15 -26.67
N LYS A 47 9.73 -1.60 -26.27
CA LYS A 47 10.72 -2.33 -25.47
C LYS A 47 10.22 -2.58 -24.03
N ILE A 48 9.42 -1.67 -23.48
CA ILE A 48 8.82 -1.84 -22.16
C ILE A 48 7.84 -3.03 -22.18
N PHE A 49 6.90 -3.04 -23.12
CA PHE A 49 5.96 -4.16 -23.27
C PHE A 49 6.68 -5.47 -23.64
N GLY A 50 7.72 -5.43 -24.48
CA GLY A 50 8.55 -6.60 -24.75
C GLY A 50 9.19 -7.20 -23.49
N THR A 51 9.77 -6.34 -22.63
CA THR A 51 10.35 -6.75 -21.33
C THR A 51 9.28 -7.29 -20.39
N LEU A 52 8.07 -6.71 -20.41
CA LEU A 52 6.93 -7.19 -19.64
C LEU A 52 6.56 -8.64 -20.01
N PHE A 53 6.43 -8.92 -21.31
CA PHE A 53 6.10 -10.25 -21.82
C PHE A 53 7.21 -11.28 -21.55
N GLN A 54 8.46 -10.85 -21.39
CA GLN A 54 9.56 -11.71 -20.95
C GLN A 54 9.51 -12.04 -19.45
N HIS A 55 8.80 -11.24 -18.65
CA HIS A 55 8.70 -11.39 -17.19
C HIS A 55 7.25 -11.56 -16.69
N LEU A 56 6.41 -12.27 -17.44
CA LEU A 56 4.99 -12.45 -17.13
C LEU A 56 4.72 -13.07 -15.74
N GLY A 57 5.58 -13.99 -15.28
CA GLY A 57 5.42 -14.60 -13.95
C GLY A 57 5.56 -13.58 -12.82
N VAL A 58 6.58 -12.72 -12.89
CA VAL A 58 6.80 -11.65 -11.89
C VAL A 58 5.71 -10.58 -12.01
N PHE A 59 5.34 -10.21 -13.24
CA PHE A 59 4.26 -9.27 -13.48
C PHE A 59 2.93 -9.75 -12.89
N GLY A 60 2.54 -11.00 -13.18
CA GLY A 60 1.31 -11.59 -12.65
C GLY A 60 1.30 -11.66 -11.13
N TYR A 61 2.43 -12.06 -10.52
CA TYR A 61 2.58 -12.06 -9.07
C TYR A 61 2.40 -10.66 -8.46
N LEU A 62 3.11 -9.66 -8.98
CA LEU A 62 3.03 -8.30 -8.46
C LEU A 62 1.68 -7.65 -8.71
N LEU A 63 1.03 -7.97 -9.83
CA LEU A 63 -0.33 -7.51 -10.13
C LEU A 63 -1.34 -8.09 -9.16
N LEU A 64 -1.28 -9.40 -8.89
CA LEU A 64 -2.11 -10.07 -7.89
C LEU A 64 -1.88 -9.48 -6.50
N LEU A 65 -0.61 -9.29 -6.13
CA LEU A 65 -0.22 -8.65 -4.87
C LEU A 65 -0.81 -7.25 -4.76
N MET A 66 -0.67 -6.43 -5.81
CA MET A 66 -1.19 -5.06 -5.80
C MET A 66 -2.71 -5.01 -5.73
N ALA A 67 -3.41 -5.87 -6.48
CA ALA A 67 -4.87 -5.96 -6.36
C ALA A 67 -5.29 -6.33 -4.93
N ALA A 68 -4.67 -7.36 -4.34
CA ALA A 68 -5.02 -7.82 -3.00
C ALA A 68 -4.72 -6.78 -1.91
N ILE A 69 -3.57 -6.10 -1.97
CA ILE A 69 -3.22 -5.09 -0.96
C ILE A 69 -4.06 -3.81 -1.14
N THR A 70 -4.41 -3.45 -2.36
CA THR A 70 -5.35 -2.34 -2.59
C THR A 70 -6.75 -2.69 -2.07
N CYS A 71 -7.21 -3.94 -2.23
CA CYS A 71 -8.44 -4.41 -1.57
C CYS A 71 -8.37 -4.28 -0.05
N LEU A 72 -7.22 -4.57 0.58
CA LEU A 72 -7.01 -4.43 2.03
C LEU A 72 -7.16 -2.97 2.48
N SER A 73 -6.55 -2.02 1.77
CA SER A 73 -6.65 -0.60 2.16
C SER A 73 -8.05 -0.04 1.95
N HIS A 74 -8.63 -0.24 0.77
CA HIS A 74 -9.97 0.30 0.46
C HIS A 74 -11.05 -0.38 1.29
N GLY A 75 -10.96 -1.70 1.47
CA GLY A 75 -11.97 -2.45 2.20
C GLY A 75 -12.02 -2.12 3.70
N THR A 76 -10.89 -1.73 4.30
CA THR A 76 -10.85 -1.29 5.70
C THR A 76 -11.27 0.17 5.90
N GLN A 77 -11.28 1.00 4.85
CA GLN A 77 -11.42 2.45 4.98
C GLN A 77 -12.72 3.00 4.39
N ASP A 78 -13.13 2.56 3.20
CA ASP A 78 -14.11 3.27 2.38
C ASP A 78 -15.50 3.33 3.06
N LEU A 79 -15.98 2.19 3.55
CA LEU A 79 -17.27 2.10 4.25
C LEU A 79 -17.19 2.34 5.75
N TYR A 80 -15.99 2.44 6.30
CA TYR A 80 -15.81 2.44 7.75
C TYR A 80 -16.44 3.68 8.43
N PRO A 81 -16.28 4.91 7.92
CA PRO A 81 -16.99 6.07 8.46
C PRO A 81 -18.52 5.91 8.44
N ASP A 82 -19.08 5.23 7.44
CA ASP A 82 -20.52 4.97 7.36
C ASP A 82 -20.96 3.90 8.34
N PHE A 83 -20.15 2.85 8.52
CA PHE A 83 -20.34 1.88 9.61
C PHE A 83 -20.41 2.57 10.97
N LEU A 84 -19.47 3.47 11.28
CA LEU A 84 -19.46 4.21 12.57
C LEU A 84 -20.74 5.03 12.79
N LYS A 85 -21.33 5.60 11.73
CA LYS A 85 -22.61 6.33 11.81
C LYS A 85 -23.79 5.41 12.16
N THR A 86 -23.69 4.13 11.86
CA THR A 86 -24.77 3.17 12.15
C THR A 86 -24.79 2.70 13.60
N LEU A 87 -23.73 2.94 14.39
CA LEU A 87 -23.63 2.51 15.78
C LEU A 87 -24.37 3.52 16.69
N PRO A 88 -25.55 3.18 17.27
CA PRO A 88 -26.38 4.15 17.98
C PRO A 88 -25.68 4.74 19.21
N TRP A 89 -24.86 3.93 19.88
CA TRP A 89 -24.09 4.29 21.07
C TRP A 89 -22.89 5.21 20.76
N MET A 90 -22.52 5.40 19.48
CA MET A 90 -21.51 6.38 19.07
C MET A 90 -22.09 7.78 18.82
N ASN A 91 -23.42 7.91 18.74
CA ASN A 91 -24.06 9.20 18.51
C ASN A 91 -23.85 10.13 19.71
N GLY A 92 -23.37 11.35 19.44
CA GLY A 92 -23.08 12.34 20.48
C GLY A 92 -21.75 12.13 21.22
N VAL A 93 -21.05 11.00 21.00
CA VAL A 93 -19.72 10.76 21.58
C VAL A 93 -18.69 11.63 20.88
N THR A 94 -17.75 12.16 21.68
CA THR A 94 -16.58 12.88 21.17
C THR A 94 -15.30 12.12 21.40
N VAL A 95 -14.39 12.19 20.41
CA VAL A 95 -13.06 11.60 20.41
C VAL A 95 -12.10 12.70 19.96
N LEU A 96 -11.06 12.99 20.74
CA LEU A 96 -10.15 14.13 20.51
C LEU A 96 -10.90 15.48 20.36
N GLY A 97 -12.02 15.65 21.09
CA GLY A 97 -12.85 16.86 20.99
C GLY A 97 -13.57 17.05 19.65
N MET A 98 -13.66 16.00 18.82
CA MET A 98 -14.42 15.94 17.57
C MET A 98 -15.53 14.89 17.69
N ARG A 99 -16.57 14.95 16.85
CA ARG A 99 -17.56 13.86 16.77
C ARG A 99 -16.83 12.55 16.45
N ALA A 100 -17.25 11.44 17.04
CA ALA A 100 -16.57 10.16 16.89
C ALA A 100 -16.37 9.73 15.43
N THR A 101 -17.30 10.08 14.54
CA THR A 101 -17.21 9.86 13.07
C THR A 101 -16.02 10.55 12.39
N PHE A 102 -15.38 11.52 13.03
CA PHE A 102 -14.16 12.18 12.56
C PHE A 102 -12.95 11.88 13.46
N GLY A 103 -13.17 11.82 14.78
CA GLY A 103 -12.10 11.54 15.74
C GLY A 103 -11.51 10.14 15.58
N VAL A 104 -12.34 9.13 15.32
CA VAL A 104 -11.88 7.76 15.05
C VAL A 104 -11.02 7.71 13.78
N PRO A 105 -11.45 8.31 12.63
CA PRO A 105 -10.58 8.49 11.48
C PRO A 105 -9.24 9.16 11.72
N VAL A 106 -9.21 10.23 12.52
CA VAL A 106 -7.94 10.87 12.86
C VAL A 106 -7.01 9.91 13.61
N ILE A 107 -7.54 9.20 14.61
CA ILE A 107 -6.75 8.24 15.40
C ILE A 107 -6.24 7.09 14.52
N TYR A 108 -7.09 6.49 13.68
CA TYR A 108 -6.64 5.38 12.86
C TYR A 108 -5.64 5.83 11.79
N ASN A 109 -5.72 7.07 11.29
CA ASN A 109 -4.74 7.61 10.35
C ASN A 109 -3.37 7.84 11.02
N ILE A 110 -3.37 8.26 12.29
CA ILE A 110 -2.13 8.32 13.09
C ILE A 110 -1.53 6.92 13.23
N GLY A 111 -2.35 5.92 13.55
CA GLY A 111 -1.92 4.51 13.58
C GLY A 111 -1.35 4.05 12.25
N ALA A 112 -2.00 4.38 11.15
CA ALA A 112 -1.53 4.12 9.80
C ALA A 112 -0.13 4.68 9.50
N ILE A 113 0.14 5.94 9.84
CA ILE A 113 1.44 6.57 9.65
C ILE A 113 2.51 5.86 10.49
N ILE A 114 2.22 5.61 11.76
CA ILE A 114 3.13 4.92 12.68
C ILE A 114 3.43 3.50 12.17
N GLY A 115 2.39 2.77 11.78
CA GLY A 115 2.47 1.43 11.23
C GLY A 115 3.37 1.37 9.99
N ALA A 116 3.13 2.26 9.02
CA ALA A 116 3.93 2.33 7.79
C ALA A 116 5.43 2.55 8.07
N ILE A 117 5.75 3.48 8.98
CA ILE A 117 7.14 3.77 9.36
C ILE A 117 7.77 2.59 10.10
N VAL A 118 7.10 2.07 11.12
CA VAL A 118 7.64 1.00 11.99
C VAL A 118 7.82 -0.29 11.21
N VAL A 119 6.80 -0.74 10.48
CA VAL A 119 6.86 -1.99 9.71
C VAL A 119 7.78 -1.84 8.51
N GLY A 120 7.77 -0.69 7.83
CA GLY A 120 8.71 -0.36 6.76
C GLY A 120 10.16 -0.48 7.24
N ALA A 121 10.51 0.18 8.35
CA ALA A 121 11.85 0.09 8.94
C ALA A 121 12.19 -1.32 9.44
N MET A 122 11.23 -2.03 10.04
CA MET A 122 11.41 -3.41 10.50
C MET A 122 11.68 -4.36 9.32
N SER A 123 11.07 -4.13 8.16
CA SER A 123 11.27 -4.96 6.97
C SER A 123 12.71 -4.98 6.47
N GLU A 124 13.49 -3.93 6.74
CA GLU A 124 14.93 -3.90 6.47
C GLU A 124 15.74 -4.88 7.32
N ARG A 125 15.18 -5.38 8.44
CA ARG A 125 15.84 -6.31 9.37
C ARG A 125 15.34 -7.74 9.25
N ILE A 126 14.03 -7.93 9.11
CA ILE A 126 13.41 -9.26 9.07
C ILE A 126 13.00 -9.71 7.66
N GLY A 127 13.07 -8.83 6.67
CA GLY A 127 12.65 -9.10 5.29
C GLY A 127 11.22 -8.65 4.98
N ARG A 128 10.91 -8.54 3.69
CA ARG A 128 9.63 -7.96 3.22
C ARG A 128 8.46 -8.85 3.61
N ARG A 129 8.56 -10.14 3.33
CA ARG A 129 7.54 -11.16 3.62
C ARG A 129 7.16 -11.18 5.09
N TYR A 130 8.14 -11.37 5.98
CA TYR A 130 7.84 -11.51 7.41
C TYR A 130 7.30 -10.22 8.01
N ALA A 131 7.76 -9.05 7.56
CA ALA A 131 7.22 -7.78 8.01
C ALA A 131 5.76 -7.58 7.60
N VAL A 132 5.41 -7.88 6.34
CA VAL A 132 4.01 -7.79 5.88
C VAL A 132 3.14 -8.80 6.60
N MET A 133 3.60 -10.06 6.74
CA MET A 133 2.85 -11.09 7.46
C MET A 133 2.60 -10.72 8.93
N ALA A 134 3.58 -10.12 9.62
CA ALA A 134 3.41 -9.64 10.98
C ALA A 134 2.36 -8.51 11.05
N ALA A 135 2.38 -7.58 10.11
CA ALA A 135 1.40 -6.50 10.02
C ALA A 135 -0.02 -7.02 9.76
N LEU A 136 -0.17 -8.02 8.87
CA LEU A 136 -1.44 -8.72 8.64
C LEU A 136 -1.92 -9.48 9.89
N GLY A 137 -1.00 -10.04 10.67
CA GLY A 137 -1.30 -10.64 11.97
C GLY A 137 -1.91 -9.62 12.94
N VAL A 138 -1.37 -8.40 12.99
CA VAL A 138 -1.96 -7.30 13.77
C VAL A 138 -3.37 -6.97 13.29
N CYS A 139 -3.62 -6.94 11.97
CA CYS A 139 -4.97 -6.75 11.43
C CYS A 139 -5.95 -7.82 11.93
N LEU A 140 -5.58 -9.11 11.85
CA LEU A 140 -6.41 -10.21 12.33
C LEU A 140 -6.75 -10.10 13.82
N LEU A 141 -5.78 -9.70 14.65
CA LEU A 141 -6.00 -9.48 16.09
C LEU A 141 -6.88 -8.26 16.37
N ALA A 142 -6.80 -7.22 15.54
CA ALA A 142 -7.59 -6.00 15.68
C ALA A 142 -9.05 -6.16 15.22
N MET A 143 -9.29 -7.06 14.27
CA MET A 143 -10.59 -7.26 13.61
C MET A 143 -11.79 -7.40 14.56
N PRO A 144 -11.75 -8.22 15.63
CA PRO A 144 -12.90 -8.35 16.54
C PRO A 144 -13.29 -7.02 17.18
N MET A 145 -12.30 -6.22 17.59
CA MET A 145 -12.54 -4.89 18.16
C MET A 145 -12.97 -3.88 17.11
N TRP A 146 -12.41 -3.97 15.90
CA TRP A 146 -12.67 -3.07 14.78
C TRP A 146 -14.08 -3.22 14.20
N ALA A 147 -14.55 -4.46 13.99
CA ALA A 147 -15.87 -4.72 13.38
C ALA A 147 -16.99 -4.95 14.41
N PHE A 148 -16.67 -5.54 15.57
CA PHE A 148 -17.67 -5.97 16.56
C PHE A 148 -17.51 -5.29 17.93
N GLY A 149 -16.70 -4.24 18.02
CA GLY A 149 -16.49 -3.50 19.27
C GLY A 149 -17.80 -2.95 19.85
N GLY A 150 -18.15 -3.35 21.07
CA GLY A 150 -19.35 -2.87 21.77
C GLY A 150 -19.16 -1.58 22.58
N SER A 151 -17.98 -0.96 22.49
CA SER A 151 -17.65 0.28 23.22
C SER A 151 -16.79 1.21 22.38
N VAL A 152 -16.78 2.50 22.74
CA VAL A 152 -15.98 3.54 22.07
C VAL A 152 -14.50 3.19 22.10
N LEU A 153 -14.00 2.73 23.26
CA LEU A 153 -12.61 2.35 23.42
C LEU A 153 -12.25 1.16 22.52
N ALA A 154 -13.10 0.14 22.45
CA ALA A 154 -12.88 -1.01 21.59
C ALA A 154 -12.79 -0.61 20.11
N ILE A 155 -13.74 0.20 19.62
CA ILE A 155 -13.70 0.70 18.24
C ILE A 155 -12.46 1.55 17.98
N VAL A 156 -12.11 2.47 18.88
CA VAL A 156 -10.93 3.34 18.72
C VAL A 156 -9.65 2.52 18.64
N VAL A 157 -9.43 1.60 19.59
CA VAL A 157 -8.24 0.74 19.64
C VAL A 157 -8.21 -0.22 18.45
N GLY A 158 -9.34 -0.85 18.13
CA GLY A 158 -9.47 -1.74 16.98
C GLY A 158 -9.15 -1.01 15.67
N SER A 159 -9.69 0.20 15.48
CA SER A 159 -9.39 1.02 14.29
C SER A 159 -7.93 1.42 14.21
N TYR A 160 -7.34 1.84 15.32
CA TYR A 160 -5.92 2.20 15.39
C TYR A 160 -5.03 1.02 14.99
N LEU A 161 -5.24 -0.15 15.61
CA LEU A 161 -4.43 -1.34 15.35
C LEU A 161 -4.65 -1.88 13.94
N MET A 162 -5.90 -1.92 13.47
CA MET A 162 -6.23 -2.32 12.11
C MET A 162 -5.46 -1.47 11.10
N GLN A 163 -5.54 -0.15 11.21
CA GLN A 163 -4.86 0.73 10.25
C GLN A 163 -3.35 0.76 10.40
N SER A 164 -2.83 0.54 11.61
CA SER A 164 -1.39 0.35 11.82
C SER A 164 -0.88 -0.90 11.07
N GLY A 165 -1.65 -2.00 11.08
CA GLY A 165 -1.33 -3.20 10.32
C GLY A 165 -1.48 -3.00 8.81
N VAL A 166 -2.60 -2.45 8.35
CA VAL A 166 -2.88 -2.23 6.92
C VAL A 166 -1.83 -1.33 6.28
N GLN A 167 -1.58 -0.15 6.86
CA GLN A 167 -0.57 0.76 6.30
C GLN A 167 0.85 0.32 6.63
N GLY A 168 1.04 -0.46 7.70
CA GLY A 168 2.30 -1.17 7.95
C GLY A 168 2.68 -2.09 6.80
N ALA A 169 1.73 -2.89 6.30
CA ALA A 169 1.95 -3.70 5.11
C ALA A 169 2.27 -2.83 3.89
N PHE A 170 1.51 -1.75 3.64
CA PHE A 170 1.79 -0.81 2.54
C PHE A 170 3.16 -0.14 2.63
N GLY A 171 3.67 0.14 3.82
CA GLY A 171 4.99 0.73 4.03
C GLY A 171 6.13 -0.10 3.42
N VAL A 172 5.93 -1.42 3.26
CA VAL A 172 6.91 -2.35 2.69
C VAL A 172 6.80 -2.45 1.16
N ILE A 173 5.61 -2.20 0.59
CA ILE A 173 5.29 -2.48 -0.81
C ILE A 173 6.15 -1.72 -1.82
N PRO A 174 6.43 -0.41 -1.66
CA PRO A 174 7.28 0.30 -2.61
C PRO A 174 8.68 -0.33 -2.74
N ALA A 175 9.27 -0.77 -1.63
CA ALA A 175 10.57 -1.46 -1.65
C ALA A 175 10.45 -2.83 -2.32
N HIS A 176 9.46 -3.63 -1.93
CA HIS A 176 9.23 -4.97 -2.47
C HIS A 176 8.99 -4.97 -3.99
N LEU A 177 8.19 -4.03 -4.49
CA LEU A 177 7.97 -3.85 -5.94
C LEU A 177 9.25 -3.49 -6.67
N ASN A 178 10.05 -2.57 -6.14
CA ASN A 178 11.31 -2.15 -6.75
C ASN A 178 12.36 -3.27 -6.76
N GLU A 179 12.41 -4.11 -5.72
CA GLU A 179 13.35 -5.24 -5.62
C GLU A 179 13.01 -6.37 -6.61
N LEU A 180 11.72 -6.56 -6.91
CA LEU A 180 11.24 -7.57 -7.85
C LEU A 180 11.15 -7.07 -9.30
N ALA A 181 11.11 -5.76 -9.52
CA ALA A 181 11.03 -5.17 -10.84
C ALA A 181 12.23 -5.57 -11.74
N PRO A 182 12.01 -5.86 -13.04
CA PRO A 182 13.11 -6.04 -13.97
C PRO A 182 13.91 -4.76 -14.13
N ASP A 183 15.25 -4.88 -14.17
CA ASP A 183 16.16 -3.73 -14.13
C ASP A 183 15.90 -2.73 -15.27
N ALA A 184 15.60 -3.23 -16.46
CA ALA A 184 15.32 -2.42 -17.66
C ALA A 184 14.05 -1.56 -17.60
N ILE A 185 13.09 -1.88 -16.73
CA ILE A 185 11.80 -1.17 -16.62
C ILE A 185 11.47 -0.73 -15.19
N ARG A 186 12.41 -0.86 -14.24
CA ARG A 186 12.19 -0.58 -12.82
C ARG A 186 11.62 0.81 -12.51
N GLY A 187 11.87 1.79 -13.36
CA GLY A 187 11.42 3.17 -13.15
C GLY A 187 9.92 3.36 -13.41
N LEU A 188 9.32 2.54 -14.28
CA LEU A 188 7.89 2.62 -14.62
C LEU A 188 7.09 1.48 -14.01
N PHE A 189 7.70 0.31 -13.91
CA PHE A 189 7.01 -0.95 -13.64
C PHE A 189 6.25 -0.97 -12.30
N PRO A 190 6.81 -0.50 -11.16
CA PRO A 190 6.06 -0.45 -9.89
C PRO A 190 4.79 0.39 -9.98
N GLY A 191 4.87 1.57 -10.59
CA GLY A 191 3.72 2.46 -10.75
C GLY A 191 2.66 1.88 -11.68
N PHE A 192 3.09 1.25 -12.79
CA PHE A 192 2.17 0.60 -13.72
C PHE A 192 1.40 -0.56 -13.06
N VAL A 193 2.10 -1.44 -12.35
CA VAL A 193 1.48 -2.57 -11.65
C VAL A 193 0.56 -2.08 -10.52
N TYR A 194 0.95 -1.02 -9.81
CA TYR A 194 0.11 -0.40 -8.79
C TYR A 194 -1.23 0.07 -9.37
N GLN A 195 -1.21 0.83 -10.46
CA GLN A 195 -2.44 1.37 -11.06
C GLN A 195 -3.34 0.27 -11.64
N LEU A 196 -2.76 -0.79 -12.23
CA LEU A 196 -3.54 -1.95 -12.63
C LEU A 196 -4.13 -2.70 -11.43
N GLY A 197 -3.39 -2.84 -10.33
CA GLY A 197 -3.91 -3.40 -9.09
C GLY A 197 -5.11 -2.62 -8.57
N VAL A 198 -5.04 -1.29 -8.57
CA VAL A 198 -6.16 -0.40 -8.23
C VAL A 198 -7.36 -0.61 -9.16
N LEU A 199 -7.13 -0.77 -10.45
CA LEU A 199 -8.20 -1.08 -11.41
C LEU A 199 -8.94 -2.38 -11.04
N PHE A 200 -8.20 -3.45 -10.73
CA PHE A 200 -8.80 -4.72 -10.32
C PHE A 200 -9.47 -4.65 -8.94
N ALA A 201 -8.98 -3.80 -8.03
CA ALA A 201 -9.58 -3.56 -6.73
C ALA A 201 -10.76 -2.58 -6.77
N SER A 202 -11.02 -1.89 -7.88
CA SER A 202 -12.12 -0.90 -7.98
C SER A 202 -13.52 -1.41 -7.57
N PRO A 203 -13.88 -2.70 -7.70
CA PRO A 203 -15.18 -3.20 -7.26
C PRO A 203 -15.33 -3.41 -5.74
N VAL A 204 -14.30 -3.15 -4.92
CA VAL A 204 -14.32 -3.36 -3.46
C VAL A 204 -15.56 -2.75 -2.81
N LEU A 205 -15.82 -1.47 -3.07
CA LEU A 205 -16.93 -0.74 -2.44
C LEU A 205 -18.32 -1.31 -2.83
N PRO A 206 -18.64 -1.55 -4.11
CA PRO A 206 -19.86 -2.28 -4.51
C PRO A 206 -19.98 -3.67 -3.87
N LEU A 207 -18.90 -4.44 -3.81
CA LEU A 207 -18.89 -5.79 -3.23
C LEU A 207 -19.19 -5.77 -1.74
N GLN A 208 -18.56 -4.86 -0.98
CA GLN A 208 -18.84 -4.72 0.45
C GLN A 208 -20.26 -4.22 0.71
N ASN A 209 -20.80 -3.34 -0.15
CA ASN A 209 -22.20 -2.92 -0.05
C ASN A 209 -23.18 -4.06 -0.32
N LEU A 210 -22.88 -4.95 -1.27
CA LEU A 210 -23.66 -6.16 -1.51
C LEU A 210 -23.64 -7.06 -0.28
N LEU A 211 -22.46 -7.34 0.28
CA LEU A 211 -22.34 -8.12 1.52
C LEU A 211 -23.10 -7.48 2.69
N ARG A 212 -22.98 -6.16 2.83
CA ARG A 212 -23.70 -5.37 3.85
C ARG A 212 -25.20 -5.54 3.74
N SER A 213 -25.75 -5.51 2.54
CA SER A 213 -27.20 -5.68 2.31
C SER A 213 -27.73 -7.05 2.73
N ARG A 214 -26.85 -8.07 2.80
CA ARG A 214 -27.19 -9.46 3.15
C ARG A 214 -26.92 -9.79 4.61
N PHE A 215 -25.80 -9.30 5.17
CA PHE A 215 -25.27 -9.75 6.47
C PHE A 215 -25.10 -8.63 7.49
N GLY A 216 -25.34 -7.37 7.12
CA GLY A 216 -25.06 -6.20 7.96
C GLY A 216 -23.60 -5.73 7.90
N TYR A 217 -23.34 -4.53 8.41
CA TYR A 217 -22.02 -3.89 8.32
C TYR A 217 -20.88 -4.71 8.99
N PRO A 218 -20.98 -5.14 10.26
CA PRO A 218 -19.88 -5.85 10.93
C PRO A 218 -19.43 -7.10 10.17
N TRP A 219 -20.40 -7.91 9.75
CA TRP A 219 -20.12 -9.15 9.02
C TRP A 219 -19.59 -8.89 7.63
N ALA A 220 -20.13 -7.91 6.90
CA ALA A 220 -19.66 -7.57 5.57
C ALA A 220 -18.19 -7.13 5.57
N LEU A 221 -17.82 -6.24 6.49
CA LEU A 221 -16.45 -5.77 6.65
C LEU A 221 -15.54 -6.91 7.09
N CYS A 222 -15.92 -7.64 8.16
CA CYS A 222 -15.11 -8.71 8.70
C CYS A 222 -14.87 -9.85 7.69
N SER A 223 -15.91 -10.33 6.99
CA SER A 223 -15.76 -11.44 6.05
C SER A 223 -14.92 -11.06 4.84
N PHE A 224 -15.11 -9.83 4.34
CA PHE A 224 -14.34 -9.32 3.21
C PHE A 224 -12.86 -9.21 3.59
N GLU A 225 -12.55 -8.56 4.72
CA GLU A 225 -11.16 -8.41 5.17
C GLU A 225 -10.50 -9.72 5.55
N THR A 226 -11.25 -10.67 6.14
CA THR A 226 -10.72 -12.02 6.42
C THR A 226 -10.23 -12.67 5.13
N LEU A 227 -11.05 -12.64 4.07
CA LEU A 227 -10.71 -13.23 2.78
C LEU A 227 -9.47 -12.57 2.18
N VAL A 228 -9.40 -11.24 2.21
CA VAL A 228 -8.28 -10.47 1.68
C VAL A 228 -7.00 -10.74 2.46
N ILE A 229 -7.04 -10.70 3.80
CA ILE A 229 -5.89 -10.94 4.66
C ILE A 229 -5.37 -12.37 4.50
N VAL A 230 -6.25 -13.38 4.49
CA VAL A 230 -5.85 -14.77 4.24
C VAL A 230 -5.22 -14.91 2.85
N SER A 231 -5.79 -14.28 1.83
CA SER A 231 -5.23 -14.30 0.47
C SER A 231 -3.83 -13.67 0.45
N LEU A 232 -3.63 -12.53 1.12
CA LEU A 232 -2.33 -11.88 1.22
C LEU A 232 -1.32 -12.72 2.01
N LEU A 233 -1.73 -13.36 3.11
CA LEU A 233 -0.87 -14.27 3.87
C LEU A 233 -0.40 -15.43 2.97
N LEU A 234 -1.28 -16.01 2.15
CA LEU A 234 -0.91 -17.05 1.19
C LEU A 234 0.01 -16.51 0.08
N ILE A 235 -0.30 -15.34 -0.49
CA ILE A 235 0.52 -14.70 -1.53
C ILE A 235 1.94 -14.46 -1.01
N PHE A 236 2.10 -13.91 0.19
CA PHE A 236 3.42 -13.69 0.79
C PHE A 236 4.08 -14.99 1.25
N TRP A 237 3.31 -15.99 1.69
CA TRP A 237 3.84 -17.28 2.11
C TRP A 237 4.48 -18.07 0.96
N PHE A 238 3.88 -18.04 -0.22
CA PHE A 238 4.42 -18.68 -1.42
C PHE A 238 5.19 -17.69 -2.32
N GLY A 239 5.16 -16.41 -1.98
CA GLY A 239 5.75 -15.34 -2.77
C GLY A 239 7.27 -15.31 -2.72
N PRO A 240 7.92 -14.84 -3.80
CA PRO A 240 9.37 -14.67 -3.84
C PRO A 240 9.83 -13.53 -2.91
N GLU A 241 10.99 -13.73 -2.29
CA GLU A 241 11.71 -12.71 -1.51
C GLU A 241 13.06 -12.44 -2.19
N LYS A 242 13.37 -11.16 -2.48
CA LYS A 242 14.67 -10.72 -3.05
C LYS A 242 15.26 -9.55 -2.26
N ARG A 243 15.17 -9.62 -0.93
CA ARG A 243 15.64 -8.58 -0.01
C ARG A 243 17.07 -8.12 -0.34
N GLY A 244 17.27 -6.81 -0.41
CA GLY A 244 18.61 -6.22 -0.51
C GLY A 244 19.32 -6.48 -1.83
N ARG A 245 18.57 -6.81 -2.90
CA ARG A 245 19.15 -6.98 -4.24
C ARG A 245 19.84 -5.67 -4.66
N SER A 246 21.15 -5.76 -4.86
CA SER A 246 21.93 -4.60 -5.30
C SER A 246 21.46 -4.17 -6.70
N PHE A 247 21.10 -2.89 -6.77
CA PHE A 247 20.61 -2.23 -7.97
C PHE A 247 21.74 -1.78 -8.92
N VAL A 248 22.98 -2.17 -8.63
CA VAL A 248 24.20 -1.69 -9.31
C VAL A 248 25.09 -2.86 -9.79
N THR A 249 24.94 -4.07 -9.26
CA THR A 249 25.93 -5.16 -9.46
C THR A 249 25.78 -6.01 -10.72
N GLY A 250 24.74 -5.83 -11.54
CA GLY A 250 24.64 -6.54 -12.83
C GLY A 250 25.89 -6.33 -13.69
N HIS A 251 26.50 -5.15 -13.60
CA HIS A 251 27.73 -4.82 -14.32
C HIS A 251 29.02 -5.41 -13.74
N ARG A 252 29.08 -5.81 -12.46
CA ARG A 252 30.36 -6.33 -11.93
C ARG A 252 30.58 -7.77 -12.38
N ALA A 253 29.53 -8.54 -12.64
CA ALA A 253 29.66 -9.88 -13.23
C ALA A 253 29.87 -9.79 -14.75
N GLU A 254 29.05 -9.01 -15.45
CA GLU A 254 29.13 -8.85 -16.92
C GLU A 254 30.41 -8.14 -17.37
N ALA A 255 30.88 -7.10 -16.66
CA ALA A 255 32.16 -6.45 -16.99
C ALA A 255 33.36 -7.33 -16.65
N THR A 256 33.26 -8.26 -15.69
CA THR A 256 34.34 -9.21 -15.40
C THR A 256 34.38 -10.32 -16.46
N GLU A 257 33.24 -10.74 -17.00
CA GLU A 257 33.14 -11.69 -18.13
C GLU A 257 33.53 -11.06 -19.48
N GLU A 258 33.17 -9.81 -19.74
CA GLU A 258 33.61 -9.07 -20.94
C GLU A 258 35.12 -8.76 -20.91
N VAL A 259 35.70 -8.44 -19.76
CA VAL A 259 37.16 -8.24 -19.64
C VAL A 259 37.89 -9.58 -19.78
N SER A 260 37.41 -10.64 -19.13
CA SER A 260 38.01 -11.98 -19.24
C SER A 260 37.92 -12.59 -20.66
N SER A 261 36.88 -12.26 -21.43
CA SER A 261 36.75 -12.73 -22.82
C SER A 261 37.60 -11.93 -23.80
N ARG A 262 37.80 -10.62 -23.57
CA ARG A 262 38.71 -9.78 -24.38
C ARG A 262 40.18 -10.14 -24.17
N ASP A 263 40.59 -10.45 -22.95
CA ASP A 263 41.97 -10.85 -22.66
C ASP A 263 42.32 -12.24 -23.25
N ASN A 264 41.35 -13.16 -23.33
CA ASN A 264 41.54 -14.48 -23.96
C ASN A 264 41.62 -14.43 -25.49
N VAL A 265 41.04 -13.41 -26.13
CA VAL A 265 41.12 -13.21 -27.59
C VAL A 265 42.42 -12.49 -27.98
N ALA A 266 43.01 -11.69 -27.09
CA ALA A 266 44.28 -10.99 -27.34
C ALA A 266 45.54 -11.88 -27.17
N LEU A 267 45.40 -13.11 -26.67
CA LEU A 267 46.49 -14.06 -26.41
C LEU A 267 46.51 -15.27 -27.38
N ARG A 268 45.78 -15.21 -28.49
CA ARG A 268 45.82 -16.18 -29.60
C ARG A 268 46.16 -15.48 -30.91
#